data_AF-A0AA38LFC4-F1
#
_entry.id   AF-A0AA38LFC4-F1
#
_cell.length_a   1.000
_cell.length_b   1.000
_cell.length_c   1.000
_cell.angle_alpha   90.00
_cell.angle_beta   90.00
_cell.angle_gamma   90.00
#
_symmetry.space_group_name_H-M   'P 1'
#
loop_
_entity.id
_entity.type
_entity.pdbx_description
1 polymer ?
#
loop_
_entity_poly.entity_id
_entity_poly.type
_entity_poly.pdbx_seq_one_letter_code
_entity_poly.pdbx_strand_id
1 'polypeptide(L)'
;MVFACGAAGVIFSHSNHDPKYKVEMHSVDAPFHTDPGQESMMMTGRDGQRFECFLAKTDENTDDINFREHYSSGVTLAKDRQTKIKTPDELLEVLKDQCFLRHEGWWSYEFCYKGKVRQIHIEDKKLAQQFVLGVYDEAATEALRQSSPDVSVQKDPRSKTAAQRYHAHVYTNGTICDLTNDPRETEVRFMCSGSNRALIHSIKEVSTCKYALIVQSPMLCKHPLFQEERPTWYTINCNTLSSSNKREEKGDDKEKQLALPVDNSKSDWA
;
A
#
# COMPACT_ATOMS: atom_id res chain seq x y z
N MET A 1 34.02 10.28 -5.75
CA MET A 1 33.38 11.61 -5.75
C MET A 1 33.49 12.20 -4.36
N VAL A 2 33.77 13.50 -4.25
CA VAL A 2 33.84 14.21 -2.96
C VAL A 2 32.58 15.08 -2.85
N PHE A 3 31.71 14.79 -1.88
CA PHE A 3 30.48 15.54 -1.67
C PHE A 3 30.64 16.59 -0.58
N ALA A 4 30.42 17.85 -0.93
CA ALA A 4 30.19 18.92 0.04
C ALA A 4 28.78 18.81 0.64
N CYS A 5 28.64 19.23 1.89
CA CYS A 5 27.39 19.18 2.66
C CYS A 5 27.49 20.34 3.66
N GLY A 6 26.76 21.41 3.39
CA GLY A 6 26.43 22.43 4.37
C GLY A 6 25.09 22.07 5.02
N ALA A 7 24.81 22.63 6.21
CA ALA A 7 23.59 22.36 6.94
C ALA A 7 22.34 22.94 6.25
N ALA A 8 21.75 22.16 5.35
CA ALA A 8 20.39 22.25 4.84
C ALA A 8 20.09 20.94 4.08
N GLY A 9 18.83 20.49 4.04
CA GLY A 9 18.47 19.25 3.35
C GLY A 9 18.88 19.26 1.87
N VAL A 10 19.82 18.40 1.49
CA VAL A 10 20.34 18.32 0.11
C VAL A 10 19.35 17.55 -0.75
N ILE A 11 18.65 18.27 -1.63
CA ILE A 11 17.78 17.66 -2.64
C ILE A 11 18.64 17.34 -3.86
N PHE A 12 18.87 16.05 -4.11
CA PHE A 12 19.41 15.57 -5.39
C PHE A 12 18.26 15.43 -6.39
N SER A 13 18.41 15.99 -7.60
CA SER A 13 17.44 15.87 -8.69
C SER A 13 18.16 16.01 -10.03
N HIS A 14 17.97 15.06 -10.93
CA HIS A 14 18.50 15.09 -12.29
C HIS A 14 17.41 14.99 -13.37
N SER A 15 16.14 14.92 -12.97
CA SER A 15 14.95 15.04 -13.80
C SER A 15 13.77 15.52 -12.97
N ASN A 16 12.76 16.11 -13.62
CA ASN A 16 11.49 16.48 -12.98
C ASN A 16 10.59 15.25 -12.69
N HIS A 17 11.06 14.04 -13.04
CA HIS A 17 10.39 12.75 -12.84
C HIS A 17 11.10 11.81 -11.87
N ASP A 18 12.27 12.19 -11.34
CA ASP A 18 13.00 11.35 -10.38
C ASP A 18 12.34 11.38 -8.99
N PRO A 19 12.31 10.26 -8.24
CA PRO A 19 11.91 10.28 -6.85
C PRO A 19 12.89 11.14 -6.03
N LYS A 20 12.38 12.08 -5.24
CA LYS A 20 13.20 12.88 -4.34
C LYS A 20 13.46 12.07 -3.07
N TYR A 21 14.66 12.17 -2.51
CA TYR A 21 15.01 11.51 -1.26
C TYR A 21 15.28 12.55 -0.16
N LYS A 22 14.82 12.24 1.05
CA LYS A 22 15.15 12.98 2.28
C LYS A 22 15.96 12.03 3.17
N VAL A 23 17.14 12.47 3.59
CA VAL A 23 17.96 11.68 4.53
C VAL A 23 17.68 12.16 5.95
N GLU A 24 17.38 11.23 6.86
CA GLU A 24 17.21 11.47 8.29
C GLU A 24 18.30 10.72 9.06
N MET A 25 19.04 11.44 9.91
CA MET A 25 20.18 10.92 10.67
C MET A 25 19.76 10.62 12.10
N HIS A 26 20.09 9.42 12.56
CA HIS A 26 19.73 8.88 13.88
C HIS A 26 21.00 8.58 14.68
N SER A 27 21.01 8.96 15.97
CA SER A 27 22.18 8.78 16.84
C SER A 27 22.26 7.36 17.41
N VAL A 28 23.40 7.03 18.04
CA VAL A 28 23.60 5.74 18.73
C VAL A 28 22.57 5.53 19.85
N ASP A 29 22.13 6.61 20.51
CA ASP A 29 21.18 6.58 21.63
C ASP A 29 19.70 6.49 21.18
N ALA A 30 19.41 6.77 19.91
CA ALA A 30 18.07 6.75 19.33
C ALA A 30 18.11 6.22 17.88
N PRO A 31 18.49 4.94 17.66
CA PRO A 31 18.60 4.37 16.32
C PRO A 31 17.23 4.13 15.69
N PHE A 32 17.17 4.25 14.37
CA PHE A 32 16.04 3.76 13.58
C PHE A 32 16.05 2.22 13.56
N HIS A 33 14.91 1.60 13.88
CA HIS A 33 14.73 0.15 13.84
C HIS A 33 13.94 -0.25 12.59
N THR A 34 14.45 -1.22 11.84
CA THR A 34 13.87 -1.70 10.58
C THR A 34 13.10 -3.01 10.73
N ASP A 35 12.19 -3.27 9.77
CA ASP A 35 11.63 -4.60 9.57
C ASP A 35 12.73 -5.59 9.11
N PRO A 36 12.61 -6.90 9.41
CA PRO A 36 13.49 -7.92 8.85
C PRO A 36 13.41 -7.92 7.31
N GLY A 37 14.58 -7.92 6.66
CA GLY A 37 14.71 -7.96 5.19
C GLY A 37 14.70 -6.59 4.49
N GLN A 38 14.80 -5.47 5.21
CA GLN A 38 15.05 -4.17 4.59
C GLN A 38 16.50 -4.02 4.13
N GLU A 39 16.72 -3.53 2.91
CA GLU A 39 18.05 -3.29 2.35
C GLU A 39 18.76 -2.11 3.05
N SER A 40 20.05 -2.28 3.38
CA SER A 40 20.90 -1.25 3.96
C SER A 40 22.19 -1.06 3.17
N MET A 41 22.69 0.18 3.15
CA MET A 41 23.97 0.57 2.55
C MET A 41 24.84 1.28 3.58
N MET A 42 26.12 0.88 3.64
CA MET A 42 27.12 1.51 4.51
C MET A 42 27.67 2.79 3.86
N MET A 43 27.53 3.91 4.55
CA MET A 43 27.97 5.23 4.12
C MET A 43 29.07 5.77 5.05
N THR A 44 29.96 6.61 4.53
CA THR A 44 31.02 7.27 5.32
C THR A 44 30.95 8.79 5.13
N GLY A 45 30.85 9.52 6.25
CA GLY A 45 30.86 10.98 6.32
C GLY A 45 32.24 11.58 6.01
N ARG A 46 32.29 12.90 5.81
CA ARG A 46 33.56 13.62 5.51
C ARG A 46 34.54 13.66 6.69
N ASP A 47 34.03 13.47 7.89
CA ASP A 47 34.74 13.28 9.16
C ASP A 47 35.24 11.83 9.37
N GLY A 48 34.91 10.91 8.46
CA GLY A 48 35.19 9.47 8.59
C GLY A 48 34.17 8.73 9.46
N GLN A 49 33.13 9.40 9.96
CA GLN A 49 32.06 8.72 10.71
C GLN A 49 31.28 7.78 9.79
N ARG A 50 30.96 6.58 10.28
CA ARG A 50 30.24 5.57 9.51
C ARG A 50 28.76 5.58 9.85
N PHE A 51 27.94 5.32 8.84
CA PHE A 51 26.49 5.28 8.95
C PHE A 51 25.97 4.03 8.25
N GLU A 52 24.98 3.36 8.85
CA GLU A 52 24.17 2.36 8.16
C GLU A 52 22.87 3.04 7.71
N CYS A 53 22.68 3.15 6.39
CA CYS A 53 21.54 3.83 5.79
C CYS A 53 20.57 2.82 5.17
N PHE A 54 19.34 2.81 5.64
CA PHE A 54 18.29 1.91 5.17
C PHE A 54 17.57 2.52 3.97
N LEU A 55 17.55 1.80 2.86
CA LEU A 55 16.88 2.25 1.65
C LEU A 55 15.36 2.16 1.81
N ALA A 56 14.66 3.08 1.17
CA ALA A 56 13.20 3.06 1.16
C ALA A 56 12.73 1.91 0.26
N LYS A 57 11.82 1.07 0.77
CA LYS A 57 11.14 0.04 -0.01
C LYS A 57 10.29 0.75 -1.08
N THR A 58 10.75 0.74 -2.33
CA THR A 58 9.92 1.04 -3.49
C THR A 58 9.04 -0.17 -3.77
N ASP A 59 7.80 0.03 -4.21
CA ASP A 59 6.94 -1.07 -4.62
C ASP A 59 7.52 -1.75 -5.87
N GLU A 60 8.25 -2.85 -5.66
CA GLU A 60 8.71 -3.75 -6.72
C GLU A 60 7.52 -4.47 -7.35
N ASN A 61 6.84 -3.80 -8.26
CA ASN A 61 5.99 -4.48 -9.22
C ASN A 61 6.10 -3.80 -10.59
N THR A 62 6.87 -4.47 -11.47
CA THR A 62 6.97 -4.25 -12.92
C THR A 62 7.28 -2.82 -13.38
N ASP A 63 8.56 -2.54 -13.67
CA ASP A 63 9.00 -1.96 -14.96
C ASP A 63 10.54 -1.99 -15.06
N ASP A 64 11.10 -3.20 -15.04
CA ASP A 64 12.54 -3.42 -15.30
C ASP A 64 12.76 -4.39 -16.48
N ILE A 65 12.04 -4.12 -17.57
CA ILE A 65 12.31 -4.68 -18.89
C ILE A 65 12.27 -3.54 -19.92
N ASN A 66 13.38 -3.40 -20.65
CA ASN A 66 13.53 -2.59 -21.87
C ASN A 66 13.93 -1.10 -21.75
N PHE A 67 14.82 -0.75 -20.80
CA PHE A 67 15.57 0.52 -20.84
C PHE A 67 16.94 0.38 -21.54
N ARG A 68 16.98 -0.27 -22.72
CA ARG A 68 18.23 -0.41 -23.50
C ARG A 68 18.02 -0.53 -25.01
N GLU A 69 17.44 0.50 -25.61
CA GLU A 69 17.79 1.02 -26.95
C GLU A 69 17.06 2.35 -27.19
N HIS A 70 17.44 3.09 -28.25
CA HIS A 70 16.94 4.44 -28.57
C HIS A 70 17.41 5.62 -27.69
N TYR A 71 18.74 5.80 -27.61
CA TYR A 71 19.31 7.16 -27.61
C TYR A 71 20.28 7.33 -28.77
N SER A 72 19.73 7.58 -29.97
CA SER A 72 20.48 8.12 -31.09
C SER A 72 19.58 8.92 -32.05
N SER A 73 19.71 10.24 -31.95
CA SER A 73 19.60 11.25 -33.00
C SER A 73 18.68 11.00 -34.21
N GLY A 74 17.57 11.75 -34.28
CA GLY A 74 16.78 11.88 -35.50
C GLY A 74 15.55 12.80 -35.36
N VAL A 75 15.71 14.09 -35.67
CA VAL A 75 14.57 15.02 -35.74
C VAL A 75 13.67 14.64 -36.91
N THR A 76 12.44 14.18 -36.61
CA THR A 76 11.33 14.16 -37.58
C THR A 76 10.05 14.61 -36.89
N LEU A 77 9.28 15.50 -37.53
CA LEU A 77 8.02 16.00 -36.98
C LEU A 77 6.96 14.89 -36.99
N ALA A 78 6.66 14.33 -35.82
CA ALA A 78 5.56 13.39 -35.62
C ALA A 78 4.37 14.08 -34.93
N LYS A 79 3.65 14.86 -35.75
CA LYS A 79 2.22 15.17 -35.67
C LYS A 79 1.48 14.61 -34.44
N ASP A 80 1.13 15.52 -33.55
CA ASP A 80 -0.08 15.52 -32.72
C ASP A 80 -0.70 14.14 -32.43
N ARG A 81 -0.21 13.52 -31.35
CA ARG A 81 -0.98 12.54 -30.58
C ARG A 81 -1.33 13.15 -29.23
N GLN A 82 -2.19 14.18 -29.24
CA GLN A 82 -3.06 14.41 -28.10
C GLN A 82 -4.03 13.21 -27.97
N THR A 83 -3.54 12.10 -27.41
CA THR A 83 -4.35 10.94 -27.07
C THR A 83 -5.40 11.39 -26.07
N LYS A 84 -6.64 11.60 -26.57
CA LYS A 84 -7.81 11.93 -25.75
C LYS A 84 -7.85 10.95 -24.58
N ILE A 85 -7.63 11.46 -23.37
CA ILE A 85 -7.66 10.65 -22.15
C ILE A 85 -9.09 10.11 -22.06
N LYS A 86 -9.21 8.78 -22.05
CA LYS A 86 -10.50 8.09 -21.92
C LYS A 86 -11.09 8.39 -20.55
N THR A 87 -12.41 8.54 -20.44
CA THR A 87 -13.04 8.67 -19.12
C THR A 87 -12.92 7.36 -18.31
N PRO A 88 -13.09 7.40 -16.98
CA PRO A 88 -13.12 6.18 -16.16
C PRO A 88 -14.15 5.16 -16.66
N ASP A 89 -15.35 5.61 -17.06
CA ASP A 89 -16.37 4.75 -17.65
C ASP A 89 -15.93 4.16 -19.00
N GLU A 90 -15.33 4.95 -19.91
CA GLU A 90 -14.78 4.45 -21.19
C GLU A 90 -13.66 3.39 -21.00
N LEU A 91 -12.98 3.39 -19.85
CA LEU A 91 -11.99 2.37 -19.47
C LEU A 91 -12.63 1.12 -18.85
N LEU A 92 -13.78 1.28 -18.19
CA LEU A 92 -14.53 0.20 -17.53
C LEU A 92 -15.52 -0.51 -18.46
N GLU A 93 -15.87 0.03 -19.63
CA GLU A 93 -16.70 -0.66 -20.64
C GLU A 93 -16.14 -2.04 -21.06
N VAL A 94 -14.84 -2.31 -20.87
CA VAL A 94 -14.25 -3.65 -21.08
C VAL A 94 -14.83 -4.72 -20.12
N LEU A 95 -15.39 -4.29 -18.98
CA LEU A 95 -16.03 -5.16 -18.00
C LEU A 95 -17.52 -5.43 -18.31
N LYS A 96 -18.07 -4.83 -19.38
CA LYS A 96 -19.45 -5.07 -19.81
C LYS A 96 -19.67 -6.56 -20.09
N ASP A 97 -20.84 -7.04 -19.68
CA ASP A 97 -21.24 -8.45 -19.72
C ASP A 97 -20.33 -9.41 -18.91
N GLN A 98 -19.40 -8.89 -18.12
CA GLN A 98 -18.59 -9.67 -17.17
C GLN A 98 -19.20 -9.63 -15.77
N CYS A 99 -19.24 -10.79 -15.12
CA CYS A 99 -19.62 -10.94 -13.72
C CYS A 99 -18.45 -11.54 -12.92
N PHE A 100 -18.22 -10.98 -11.74
CA PHE A 100 -17.13 -11.33 -10.84
C PHE A 100 -17.72 -11.99 -9.60
N LEU A 101 -17.17 -13.13 -9.16
CA LEU A 101 -17.54 -13.78 -7.91
C LEU A 101 -16.46 -13.64 -6.85
N ARG A 102 -16.91 -13.59 -5.59
CA ARG A 102 -16.06 -13.63 -4.39
C ARG A 102 -16.76 -14.41 -3.28
N HIS A 103 -16.05 -15.32 -2.65
CA HIS A 103 -16.55 -16.09 -1.50
C HIS A 103 -16.00 -15.48 -0.20
N GLU A 104 -16.86 -15.16 0.75
CA GLU A 104 -16.51 -14.71 2.11
C GLU A 104 -17.33 -15.48 3.15
N GLY A 105 -16.74 -16.55 3.67
CA GLY A 105 -17.38 -17.43 4.67
C GLY A 105 -18.65 -18.09 4.13
N TRP A 106 -19.79 -17.79 4.76
CA TRP A 106 -21.10 -18.33 4.39
C TRP A 106 -21.64 -17.77 3.07
N TRP A 107 -21.22 -16.57 2.67
CA TRP A 107 -21.79 -15.84 1.54
C TRP A 107 -20.85 -15.83 0.32
N SER A 108 -21.47 -15.96 -0.85
CA SER A 108 -20.85 -15.68 -2.14
C SER A 108 -21.45 -14.40 -2.70
N TYR A 109 -20.61 -13.49 -3.15
CA TYR A 109 -21.02 -12.21 -3.72
C TYR A 109 -20.71 -12.21 -5.21
N GLU A 110 -21.68 -11.77 -6.01
CA GLU A 110 -21.57 -11.67 -7.45
C GLU A 110 -21.83 -10.23 -7.88
N PHE A 111 -20.93 -9.68 -8.69
CA PHE A 111 -21.00 -8.33 -9.21
C PHE A 111 -20.95 -8.37 -10.74
N CYS A 112 -21.98 -7.87 -11.42
CA CYS A 112 -21.96 -7.67 -12.87
C CYS A 112 -21.90 -6.17 -13.20
N TYR A 113 -20.94 -5.75 -14.03
CA TYR A 113 -20.75 -4.34 -14.39
C TYR A 113 -21.98 -3.77 -15.12
N LYS A 114 -22.48 -2.62 -14.66
CA LYS A 114 -23.77 -2.01 -15.08
C LYS A 114 -24.99 -2.95 -15.04
N GLY A 115 -24.89 -4.07 -14.32
CA GLY A 115 -25.96 -5.05 -14.14
C GLY A 115 -26.54 -4.98 -12.72
N LYS A 116 -26.17 -5.94 -11.87
CA LYS A 116 -26.64 -6.05 -10.50
C LYS A 116 -25.58 -6.62 -9.57
N VAL A 117 -25.75 -6.37 -8.28
CA VAL A 117 -24.99 -6.98 -7.18
C VAL A 117 -25.88 -8.04 -6.53
N ARG A 118 -25.36 -9.25 -6.33
CA ARG A 118 -26.07 -10.35 -5.65
C ARG A 118 -25.26 -10.87 -4.48
N GLN A 119 -25.98 -11.26 -3.42
CA GLN A 119 -25.49 -12.12 -2.35
C GLN A 119 -26.17 -13.47 -2.49
N ILE A 120 -25.40 -14.54 -2.42
CA ILE A 120 -25.78 -15.91 -2.78
C ILE A 120 -25.23 -16.85 -1.71
N HIS A 121 -26.08 -17.71 -1.15
CA HIS A 121 -25.65 -18.86 -0.36
C HIS A 121 -25.95 -20.15 -1.11
N ILE A 122 -24.98 -21.07 -1.14
CA ILE A 122 -25.06 -22.35 -1.83
C ILE A 122 -24.83 -23.46 -0.81
N GLU A 123 -25.80 -24.37 -0.72
CA GLU A 123 -25.79 -25.55 0.15
C GLU A 123 -26.01 -26.79 -0.74
N ASP A 124 -25.25 -27.86 -0.55
CA ASP A 124 -25.31 -29.08 -1.38
C ASP A 124 -25.32 -28.86 -2.91
N LYS A 125 -24.53 -27.87 -3.37
CA LYS A 125 -24.45 -27.42 -4.78
C LYS A 125 -25.77 -26.85 -5.34
N LYS A 126 -26.74 -26.51 -4.49
CA LYS A 126 -27.99 -25.83 -4.84
C LYS A 126 -28.00 -24.40 -4.30
N LEU A 127 -28.65 -23.50 -5.03
CA LEU A 127 -28.90 -22.14 -4.55
C LEU A 127 -29.90 -22.20 -3.39
N ALA A 128 -29.42 -21.97 -2.18
CA ALA A 128 -30.23 -22.05 -0.96
C ALA A 128 -30.86 -20.69 -0.63
N GLN A 129 -30.11 -19.59 -0.76
CA GLN A 129 -30.61 -18.22 -0.55
C GLN A 129 -29.99 -17.26 -1.56
N GLN A 130 -30.75 -16.24 -1.99
CA GLN A 130 -30.28 -15.19 -2.87
C GLN A 130 -30.93 -13.85 -2.52
N PHE A 131 -30.11 -12.80 -2.36
CA PHE A 131 -30.53 -11.42 -2.23
C PHE A 131 -29.92 -10.57 -3.36
N VAL A 132 -30.63 -9.53 -3.77
CA VAL A 132 -30.11 -8.51 -4.70
C VAL A 132 -29.72 -7.32 -3.84
N LEU A 133 -28.43 -6.96 -3.84
CA LEU A 133 -27.91 -5.84 -3.05
C LEU A 133 -28.01 -4.50 -3.81
N GLY A 134 -28.42 -4.55 -5.08
CA GLY A 134 -28.78 -3.42 -5.92
C GLY A 134 -28.69 -3.74 -7.41
N VAL A 135 -29.34 -2.92 -8.22
CA VAL A 135 -29.31 -2.88 -9.69
C VAL A 135 -28.72 -1.53 -10.10
N TYR A 136 -27.93 -1.50 -11.17
CA TYR A 136 -27.22 -0.27 -11.58
C TYR A 136 -28.19 0.89 -11.82
N ASP A 137 -27.91 2.03 -11.20
CA ASP A 137 -28.72 3.23 -11.25
C ASP A 137 -27.89 4.39 -11.81
N GLU A 138 -28.12 4.71 -13.08
CA GLU A 138 -27.40 5.76 -13.81
C GLU A 138 -27.68 7.15 -13.22
N ALA A 139 -28.93 7.43 -12.84
CA ALA A 139 -29.34 8.71 -12.28
C ALA A 139 -28.76 8.92 -10.87
N ALA A 140 -28.77 7.89 -10.01
CA ALA A 140 -28.12 7.96 -8.70
C ALA A 140 -26.58 8.06 -8.82
N THR A 141 -25.99 7.39 -9.82
CA THR A 141 -24.55 7.51 -10.13
C THR A 141 -24.18 8.92 -10.62
N GLU A 142 -25.04 9.57 -11.40
CA GLU A 142 -24.87 10.98 -11.80
C GLU A 142 -25.01 11.94 -10.62
N ALA A 143 -26.03 11.74 -9.76
CA ALA A 143 -26.21 12.55 -8.56
C ALA A 143 -25.03 12.42 -7.58
N LEU A 144 -24.42 11.24 -7.45
CA LEU A 144 -23.21 11.03 -6.65
C LEU A 144 -22.00 11.79 -7.21
N ARG A 145 -21.80 11.79 -8.54
CA ARG A 145 -20.74 12.56 -9.21
C ARG A 145 -20.95 14.08 -9.16
N GLN A 146 -22.19 14.55 -9.11
CA GLN A 146 -22.50 15.97 -8.95
C GLN A 146 -22.28 16.46 -7.51
N SER A 147 -22.55 15.60 -6.51
CA SER A 147 -22.39 15.93 -5.08
C SER A 147 -20.97 15.69 -4.55
N SER A 148 -20.21 14.82 -5.19
CA SER A 148 -18.77 14.60 -4.96
C SER A 148 -18.05 14.41 -6.29
N PRO A 149 -17.00 15.19 -6.61
CA PRO A 149 -16.34 15.11 -7.90
C PRO A 149 -15.75 13.71 -8.17
N ASP A 150 -15.71 13.33 -9.46
CA ASP A 150 -15.46 11.99 -10.07
C ASP A 150 -14.46 11.03 -9.40
N VAL A 151 -13.58 11.52 -8.53
CA VAL A 151 -12.51 10.74 -7.93
C VAL A 151 -12.39 11.04 -6.44
N SER A 152 -13.09 10.22 -5.64
CA SER A 152 -13.01 10.27 -4.18
C SER A 152 -11.80 9.51 -3.65
N VAL A 153 -11.34 9.87 -2.45
CA VAL A 153 -10.19 9.24 -1.78
C VAL A 153 -10.66 8.18 -0.80
N GLN A 154 -10.17 6.95 -0.99
CA GLN A 154 -10.24 5.89 0.01
C GLN A 154 -8.87 5.76 0.69
N LYS A 155 -8.84 6.01 2.00
CA LYS A 155 -7.66 5.69 2.82
C LYS A 155 -7.64 4.19 3.08
N ASP A 156 -6.62 3.48 2.60
CA ASP A 156 -6.36 2.11 3.02
C ASP A 156 -5.80 2.11 4.46
N PRO A 157 -6.43 1.43 5.44
CA PRO A 157 -5.88 1.28 6.79
C PRO A 157 -4.48 0.63 6.84
N ARG A 158 -4.05 -0.05 5.77
CA ARG A 158 -2.74 -0.71 5.66
C ARG A 158 -1.67 0.17 5.00
N SER A 159 -2.04 1.16 4.20
CA SER A 159 -1.09 2.09 3.57
C SER A 159 -1.05 3.42 4.31
N LYS A 160 0.09 3.75 4.92
CA LYS A 160 0.29 5.01 5.64
C LYS A 160 0.37 6.24 4.73
N THR A 161 0.49 6.05 3.42
CA THR A 161 0.93 7.12 2.49
C THR A 161 0.06 7.26 1.23
N ALA A 162 -0.55 6.18 0.73
CA ALA A 162 -1.34 6.22 -0.51
C ALA A 162 -2.83 6.45 -0.22
N ALA A 163 -3.28 7.67 -0.48
CA ALA A 163 -4.70 8.00 -0.66
C ALA A 163 -5.17 7.43 -2.02
N GLN A 164 -5.60 6.16 -2.05
CA GLN A 164 -6.06 5.54 -3.30
C GLN A 164 -7.37 6.18 -3.79
N ARG A 165 -7.37 6.54 -5.07
CA ARG A 165 -8.44 7.24 -5.76
C ARG A 165 -9.41 6.25 -6.42
N TYR A 166 -10.72 6.49 -6.29
CA TYR A 166 -11.76 5.58 -6.80
C TYR A 166 -12.88 6.26 -7.59
N HIS A 167 -13.45 5.51 -8.54
CA HIS A 167 -14.64 5.86 -9.33
C HIS A 167 -15.84 5.19 -8.70
N ALA A 168 -16.97 5.88 -8.57
CA ALA A 168 -18.13 5.37 -7.85
C ALA A 168 -19.34 5.16 -8.76
N HIS A 169 -19.95 3.97 -8.71
CA HIS A 169 -21.27 3.67 -9.27
C HIS A 169 -22.25 3.33 -8.14
N VAL A 170 -23.50 3.76 -8.28
CA VAL A 170 -24.57 3.47 -7.33
C VAL A 170 -25.49 2.38 -7.88
N TYR A 171 -25.85 1.44 -7.02
CA TYR A 171 -26.76 0.34 -7.33
C TYR A 171 -27.91 0.35 -6.31
N THR A 172 -29.14 0.65 -6.77
CA THR A 172 -30.34 0.84 -5.93
C THR A 172 -31.35 -0.29 -6.15
N ASN A 173 -32.56 -0.21 -5.56
CA ASN A 173 -33.67 -1.12 -5.87
C ASN A 173 -33.36 -2.62 -5.69
N GLY A 174 -32.56 -2.96 -4.67
CA GLY A 174 -32.32 -4.34 -4.27
C GLY A 174 -33.53 -5.01 -3.60
N THR A 175 -33.37 -6.26 -3.18
CA THR A 175 -34.39 -6.98 -2.40
C THR A 175 -34.68 -6.26 -1.09
N ILE A 176 -35.95 -6.06 -0.76
CA ILE A 176 -36.42 -5.36 0.45
C ILE A 176 -35.77 -5.93 1.70
N CYS A 177 -35.23 -5.04 2.53
CA CYS A 177 -34.63 -5.33 3.81
C CYS A 177 -35.70 -5.72 4.82
N ASP A 178 -35.56 -6.89 5.43
CA ASP A 178 -36.40 -7.40 6.51
C ASP A 178 -36.26 -6.58 7.81
N LEU A 179 -35.12 -5.89 8.01
CA LEU A 179 -34.84 -5.10 9.20
C LEU A 179 -35.26 -3.62 9.09
N THR A 180 -35.13 -3.00 7.92
CA THR A 180 -35.48 -1.57 7.71
C THR A 180 -36.74 -1.36 6.87
N ASN A 181 -37.20 -2.39 6.16
CA ASN A 181 -38.24 -2.34 5.14
C ASN A 181 -37.90 -1.49 3.88
N ASP A 182 -36.65 -1.05 3.73
CA ASP A 182 -36.15 -0.34 2.54
C ASP A 182 -35.52 -1.30 1.52
N PRO A 183 -35.46 -0.95 0.22
CA PRO A 183 -34.65 -1.68 -0.75
C PRO A 183 -33.15 -1.67 -0.38
N ARG A 184 -32.48 -2.82 -0.49
CA ARG A 184 -31.00 -2.87 -0.35
C ARG A 184 -30.32 -2.04 -1.43
N GLU A 185 -29.23 -1.37 -1.07
CA GLU A 185 -28.41 -0.56 -1.98
C GLU A 185 -26.91 -0.82 -1.80
N THR A 186 -26.14 -0.62 -2.87
CA THR A 186 -24.68 -0.82 -2.90
C THR A 186 -23.98 0.33 -3.60
N GLU A 187 -22.96 0.90 -2.95
CA GLU A 187 -21.97 1.75 -3.60
C GLU A 187 -20.81 0.88 -4.10
N VAL A 188 -20.53 0.92 -5.41
CA VAL A 188 -19.44 0.17 -6.05
C VAL A 188 -18.30 1.11 -6.39
N ARG A 189 -17.15 0.88 -5.74
CA ARG A 189 -15.93 1.67 -5.87
C ARG A 189 -14.91 0.94 -6.73
N PHE A 190 -14.59 1.50 -7.90
CA PHE A 190 -13.56 0.96 -8.79
C PHE A 190 -12.21 1.62 -8.52
N MET A 191 -11.18 0.80 -8.33
CA MET A 191 -9.83 1.24 -7.98
C MET A 191 -8.81 0.65 -8.96
N CYS A 192 -7.73 1.39 -9.25
CA CYS A 192 -6.57 0.82 -9.94
C CYS A 192 -5.95 -0.31 -9.10
N SER A 193 -5.37 -1.30 -9.78
CA SER A 193 -4.51 -2.32 -9.18
C SER A 193 -3.54 -2.82 -10.24
N GLY A 194 -2.30 -3.12 -9.84
CA GLY A 194 -1.33 -3.86 -10.68
C GLY A 194 -1.72 -5.32 -10.98
N SER A 195 -2.90 -5.77 -10.55
CA SER A 195 -3.44 -7.10 -10.87
C SER A 195 -3.85 -7.20 -12.34
N ASN A 196 -3.36 -8.21 -13.06
CA ASN A 196 -3.64 -8.42 -14.50
C ASN A 196 -5.13 -8.66 -14.88
N ARG A 197 -6.05 -8.72 -13.90
CA ARG A 197 -7.48 -8.98 -14.10
C ARG A 197 -8.31 -8.13 -13.12
N ALA A 198 -9.53 -7.78 -13.52
CA ALA A 198 -10.48 -7.18 -12.60
C ALA A 198 -11.04 -8.22 -11.61
N LEU A 199 -11.30 -7.81 -10.37
CA LEU A 199 -11.82 -8.67 -9.30
C LEU A 199 -12.51 -7.86 -8.19
N ILE A 200 -13.38 -8.52 -7.40
CA ILE A 200 -13.91 -7.93 -6.16
C ILE A 200 -12.82 -8.02 -5.08
N HIS A 201 -12.34 -6.87 -4.63
CA HIS A 201 -11.30 -6.75 -3.60
C HIS A 201 -11.86 -6.91 -2.18
N SER A 202 -13.05 -6.36 -1.91
CA SER A 202 -13.78 -6.54 -0.65
C SER A 202 -15.24 -6.14 -0.80
N ILE A 203 -16.10 -6.68 0.06
CA ILE A 203 -17.45 -6.17 0.29
C ILE A 203 -17.65 -5.95 1.79
N LYS A 204 -18.36 -4.89 2.18
CA LYS A 204 -18.73 -4.63 3.57
C LYS A 204 -20.13 -4.05 3.64
N GLU A 205 -20.90 -4.47 4.64
CA GLU A 205 -22.14 -3.79 5.03
C GLU A 205 -21.73 -2.57 5.88
N VAL A 206 -21.93 -1.36 5.36
CA VAL A 206 -21.51 -0.10 6.01
C VAL A 206 -22.54 0.42 7.00
N SER A 207 -23.80 0.06 6.78
CA SER A 207 -24.93 0.17 7.70
C SER A 207 -25.97 -0.88 7.28
N THR A 208 -26.95 -1.19 8.13
CA THR A 208 -27.98 -2.20 7.85
C THR A 208 -28.53 -2.09 6.42
N CYS A 209 -28.41 -3.17 5.65
CA CYS A 209 -28.85 -3.30 4.26
C CYS A 209 -28.23 -2.32 3.23
N LYS A 210 -27.13 -1.63 3.59
CA LYS A 210 -26.34 -0.76 2.69
C LYS A 210 -24.90 -1.26 2.59
N TYR A 211 -24.43 -1.47 1.37
CA TYR A 211 -23.16 -2.15 1.10
C TYR A 211 -22.15 -1.23 0.40
N ALA A 212 -20.86 -1.40 0.71
CA ALA A 212 -19.75 -0.86 -0.06
C ALA A 212 -18.96 -2.00 -0.67
N LEU A 213 -18.91 -2.05 -2.00
CA LEU A 213 -18.18 -3.04 -2.79
C LEU A 213 -16.94 -2.37 -3.40
N ILE A 214 -15.76 -2.95 -3.20
CA ILE A 214 -14.53 -2.50 -3.86
C ILE A 214 -14.19 -3.47 -4.99
N VAL A 215 -14.04 -2.93 -6.20
CA VAL A 215 -13.63 -3.66 -7.40
C VAL A 215 -12.28 -3.12 -7.86
N GLN A 216 -11.27 -3.98 -7.90
CA GLN A 216 -9.98 -3.63 -8.49
C GLN A 216 -10.03 -3.87 -10.00
N SER A 217 -9.54 -2.93 -10.80
CA SER A 217 -9.48 -3.03 -12.26
C SER A 217 -8.19 -2.41 -12.83
N PRO A 218 -7.35 -3.18 -13.53
CA PRO A 218 -6.13 -2.65 -14.15
C PRO A 218 -6.40 -1.63 -15.26
N MET A 219 -7.61 -1.61 -15.83
CA MET A 219 -7.92 -0.66 -16.91
C MET A 219 -7.94 0.79 -16.42
N LEU A 220 -8.28 1.04 -15.15
CA LEU A 220 -8.27 2.37 -14.56
C LEU A 220 -6.86 2.94 -14.38
N CYS A 221 -5.82 2.10 -14.23
CA CYS A 221 -4.44 2.55 -14.08
C CYS A 221 -3.89 3.31 -15.31
N LYS A 222 -4.58 3.22 -16.45
CA LYS A 222 -4.32 4.02 -17.66
C LYS A 222 -4.75 5.48 -17.52
N HIS A 223 -5.55 5.80 -16.51
CA HIS A 223 -6.03 7.15 -16.23
C HIS A 223 -5.15 7.84 -15.18
N PRO A 224 -4.62 9.05 -15.43
CA PRO A 224 -3.72 9.72 -14.49
C PRO A 224 -4.30 9.92 -13.08
N LEU A 225 -5.62 10.15 -12.96
CA LEU A 225 -6.27 10.29 -11.64
C LEU A 225 -6.30 9.00 -10.80
N PHE A 226 -6.02 7.83 -11.37
CA PHE A 226 -6.09 6.54 -10.66
C PHE A 226 -4.73 5.90 -10.45
N GLN A 227 -3.68 6.52 -11.00
CA GLN A 227 -2.31 6.19 -10.63
C GLN A 227 -2.09 6.66 -9.19
N GLU A 228 -1.48 5.80 -8.37
CA GLU A 228 -1.15 6.19 -7.01
C GLU A 228 -0.19 7.38 -7.03
N GLU A 229 -0.45 8.36 -6.17
CA GLU A 229 0.51 9.44 -5.95
C GLU A 229 1.73 8.84 -5.28
N ARG A 230 2.75 8.52 -6.09
CA ARG A 230 4.07 8.14 -5.59
C ARG A 230 4.50 9.17 -4.55
N PRO A 231 5.05 8.75 -3.39
CA PRO A 231 5.57 9.67 -2.40
C PRO A 231 6.46 10.72 -3.07
N THR A 232 6.10 12.00 -2.92
CA THR A 232 6.88 13.12 -3.50
C THR A 232 8.28 13.22 -2.90
N TRP A 233 8.52 12.48 -1.80
CA TRP A 233 9.79 12.23 -1.17
C TRP A 233 9.80 10.84 -0.52
N TYR A 234 10.93 10.14 -0.57
CA TYR A 234 11.20 8.91 0.19
C TYR A 234 12.22 9.19 1.30
N THR A 235 12.01 8.66 2.50
CA THR A 235 12.96 8.81 3.62
C THR A 235 14.01 7.71 3.60
N ILE A 236 15.29 8.09 3.59
CA ILE A 236 16.42 7.21 3.89
C ILE A 236 16.82 7.48 5.34
N ASN A 237 16.72 6.46 6.20
CA ASN A 237 17.08 6.58 7.61
C ASN A 237 18.52 6.06 7.80
N CYS A 238 19.39 6.87 8.39
CA CYS A 238 20.81 6.55 8.58
C CYS A 238 21.18 6.53 10.06
N ASN A 239 21.54 5.36 10.59
CA ASN A 239 22.01 5.20 11.96
C ASN A 239 23.52 5.48 12.03
N THR A 240 23.96 6.33 12.97
CA THR A 240 25.39 6.50 13.26
C THR A 240 25.96 5.21 13.84
N LEU A 241 27.06 4.71 13.27
CA LEU A 241 27.84 3.63 13.84
C LEU A 241 28.92 4.21 14.75
N SER A 242 29.05 3.66 15.97
CA SER A 242 30.15 4.03 16.86
C SER A 242 31.48 3.55 16.27
N SER A 243 32.46 4.45 16.18
CA SER A 243 33.82 4.08 15.80
C SER A 243 34.43 3.24 16.91
N SER A 244 34.54 1.93 16.70
CA SER A 244 35.10 0.98 17.66
C SER A 244 36.61 1.20 17.83
N ASN A 245 36.98 2.16 18.68
CA ASN A 245 38.33 2.30 19.20
C ASN A 245 38.35 2.98 20.58
N LYS A 246 37.85 2.24 21.58
CA LYS A 246 38.48 2.11 22.91
C LYS A 246 38.21 0.71 23.44
N ARG A 247 39.23 -0.15 23.38
CA ARG A 247 39.36 -1.20 24.39
C ARG A 247 39.68 -0.48 25.69
N GLU A 248 38.76 -0.46 26.65
CA GLU A 248 39.14 -0.13 28.02
C GLU A 248 39.78 -1.37 28.64
N GLU A 249 41.09 -1.46 28.50
CA GLU A 249 41.90 -2.26 29.41
C GLU A 249 41.75 -1.66 30.81
N LYS A 250 40.99 -2.33 31.67
CA LYS A 250 41.11 -2.20 33.12
C LYS A 250 41.71 -3.48 33.67
N GLY A 251 43.04 -3.49 33.71
CA GLY A 251 43.75 -4.33 34.68
C GLY A 251 43.57 -3.72 36.07
N ASP A 252 43.24 -4.56 37.04
CA ASP A 252 43.45 -4.28 38.46
C ASP A 252 43.98 -5.56 39.11
N ASP A 253 45.31 -5.68 39.17
CA ASP A 253 46.01 -6.80 39.78
C ASP A 253 46.12 -6.59 41.30
N LYS A 254 45.31 -7.30 42.09
CA LYS A 254 45.66 -7.68 43.49
C LYS A 254 45.19 -9.09 43.88
N GLU A 255 46.02 -10.06 43.52
CA GLU A 255 46.19 -11.34 44.21
C GLU A 255 46.61 -11.08 45.68
N LYS A 256 46.05 -11.65 46.76
CA LYS A 256 45.96 -13.05 47.30
C LYS A 256 44.96 -12.97 48.51
N GLN A 257 44.40 -14.01 49.14
CA GLN A 257 44.94 -15.31 49.56
C GLN A 257 43.82 -16.25 50.07
N LEU A 258 44.10 -17.56 50.16
CA LEU A 258 43.22 -18.61 50.71
C LEU A 258 42.80 -18.39 52.18
N ALA A 259 41.56 -18.78 52.52
CA ALA A 259 41.25 -19.55 53.75
C ALA A 259 39.91 -20.30 53.64
N LEU A 260 39.94 -21.63 53.82
CA LEU A 260 38.77 -22.41 54.26
C LEU A 260 38.70 -22.35 55.79
N PRO A 261 37.48 -22.41 56.36
CA PRO A 261 37.29 -23.15 57.61
C PRO A 261 36.24 -24.24 57.44
N VAL A 262 36.68 -25.48 57.63
CA VAL A 262 35.85 -26.58 58.15
C VAL A 262 35.93 -26.49 59.67
N ASP A 263 34.82 -26.51 60.41
CA ASP A 263 34.46 -27.70 61.20
C ASP A 263 33.05 -27.64 61.84
N ASN A 264 32.53 -28.85 62.07
CA ASN A 264 31.51 -29.31 63.02
C ASN A 264 30.83 -28.30 63.98
N SER A 265 29.54 -28.48 64.27
CA SER A 265 29.15 -29.67 65.05
C SER A 265 27.63 -29.92 65.16
N LYS A 266 27.26 -31.22 65.09
CA LYS A 266 26.21 -31.93 65.87
C LYS A 266 24.73 -31.42 65.76
N SER A 267 23.66 -32.13 66.11
CA SER A 267 23.32 -33.55 66.38
C SER A 267 21.78 -33.59 66.64
N ASP A 268 20.97 -34.62 66.37
CA ASP A 268 21.24 -35.98 65.86
C ASP A 268 19.95 -36.64 65.27
N TRP A 269 19.98 -37.95 65.02
CA TRP A 269 18.84 -38.85 64.71
C TRP A 269 17.52 -38.64 65.47
N ALA A 270 16.39 -38.61 64.73
CA ALA A 270 15.13 -39.34 65.01
C ALA A 270 14.17 -39.22 63.81
#